data_AF-A0A3N5MJK9-F1
#
_entry.id   AF-A0A3N5MJK9-F1
#
_cell.length_a   1.000
_cell.length_b   1.000
_cell.length_c   1.000
_cell.angle_alpha   90.00
_cell.angle_beta   90.00
_cell.angle_gamma   90.00
#
_symmetry.space_group_name_H-M   'P 1'
#
loop_
_entity.id
_entity.type
_entity.pdbx_description
1 polymer ?
#
loop_
_entity_poly.entity_id
_entity_poly.type
_entity_poly.pdbx_seq_one_letter_code
_entity_poly.pdbx_strand_id
1 'polypeptide(L)'
;MAVASAAHGETIDRQTFYKVPDPLPLTIGGMIAAVGPQAINFGISIGGGEAYLLPNVAARGALGWHWLLILSVIVETALVYECIKYSCCTGRSFFAGTNELAPRGFWPWFWAIAAVLTWAWPAWMGGAVIAAQRFTGISTPPGLSLFGQPLPPQYIWAVLALVLVLVVFYFSNRTYAFLEWFFKVIMVANIVLVLAITLIAAKPSDYWVILQAYAGILFFYPEWTKGVTPLDIVALYNQPGGSLMWVSFWIVAAGWGMGRYAGQVTGVLRPPEQITAEELRWNTSDPLEVAKMQQWVKVGGMSLIIWWALIGGLLMTYLYSVAGYAYLHNEFLTTGKVP
;
A
#
# COMPACT_ATOMS: atom_id res chain seq x y z
N MET A 1 52.57 9.53 -29.18
CA MET A 1 51.64 10.67 -29.37
C MET A 1 50.39 10.33 -28.55
N ALA A 2 50.27 10.62 -27.26
CA ALA A 2 50.32 11.92 -26.59
C ALA A 2 49.39 12.95 -27.25
N VAL A 3 48.47 13.49 -26.44
CA VAL A 3 47.47 14.54 -26.69
C VAL A 3 46.07 14.07 -27.16
N ALA A 4 45.27 13.62 -26.19
CA ALA A 4 43.85 14.01 -26.03
C ALA A 4 43.31 13.66 -24.62
N SER A 5 44.17 13.72 -23.58
CA SER A 5 43.83 13.34 -22.19
C SER A 5 43.52 14.55 -21.30
N ALA A 6 43.11 15.68 -21.87
CA ALA A 6 42.97 16.95 -21.16
C ALA A 6 41.59 17.62 -21.33
N ALA A 7 40.53 16.85 -21.55
CA ALA A 7 39.15 17.36 -21.61
C ALA A 7 38.20 16.64 -20.61
N HIS A 8 38.75 15.94 -19.62
CA HIS A 8 37.97 15.25 -18.58
C HIS A 8 38.05 15.96 -17.21
N GLY A 9 38.38 17.25 -17.20
CA GLY A 9 38.65 18.03 -15.99
C GLY A 9 37.92 19.36 -15.83
N GLU A 10 37.05 19.78 -16.76
CA GLU A 10 36.41 21.11 -16.72
C GLU A 10 34.92 21.11 -17.10
N THR A 11 34.15 20.14 -16.63
CA THR A 11 32.68 20.26 -16.53
C THR A 11 32.21 19.82 -15.15
N ILE A 12 32.83 20.35 -14.11
CA ILE A 12 32.20 20.46 -12.80
C ILE A 12 31.61 21.87 -12.75
N ASP A 13 30.35 21.96 -12.33
CA ASP A 13 29.72 23.17 -11.78
C ASP A 13 28.80 24.05 -12.65
N ARG A 14 27.84 23.42 -13.32
CA ARG A 14 26.49 24.03 -13.49
C ARG A 14 25.39 22.99 -13.23
N GLN A 15 25.47 22.27 -12.11
CA GLN A 15 24.29 21.53 -11.64
C GLN A 15 23.31 22.55 -11.07
N THR A 16 22.18 22.73 -11.74
CA THR A 16 21.14 23.68 -11.32
C THR A 16 20.57 23.18 -9.99
N PHE A 17 20.96 23.80 -8.88
CA PHE A 17 20.33 23.50 -7.59
C PHE A 17 18.87 23.95 -7.63
N TYR A 18 17.97 23.02 -7.35
CA TYR A 18 16.56 23.32 -7.18
C TYR A 18 16.31 23.85 -5.77
N LYS A 19 15.31 24.74 -5.65
CA LYS A 19 14.80 25.17 -4.35
C LYS A 19 13.90 24.09 -3.77
N VAL A 20 14.12 23.71 -2.52
CA VAL A 20 13.22 22.87 -1.74
C VAL A 20 11.86 23.57 -1.63
N PRO A 21 10.78 22.96 -2.11
CA PRO A 21 9.45 23.55 -2.02
C PRO A 21 9.01 23.72 -0.57
N ASP A 22 8.16 24.70 -0.31
CA ASP A 22 7.68 24.93 1.05
C ASP A 22 6.88 23.70 1.55
N PRO A 23 7.26 23.15 2.72
CA PRO A 23 6.66 21.95 3.26
C PRO A 23 5.26 22.20 3.81
N LEU A 24 4.44 21.14 3.83
CA LEU A 24 3.16 21.18 4.55
C LEU A 24 3.40 21.45 6.04
N PRO A 25 2.52 22.21 6.72
CA PRO A 25 2.67 22.47 8.14
C PRO A 25 2.43 21.19 8.96
N LEU A 26 3.16 21.02 10.06
CA LEU A 26 2.94 19.93 11.03
C LEU A 26 1.75 20.24 11.95
N THR A 27 0.59 20.50 11.36
CA THR A 27 -0.69 20.72 12.04
C THR A 27 -1.67 19.63 11.65
N ILE A 28 -2.80 19.53 12.37
CA ILE A 28 -3.87 18.58 12.00
C ILE A 28 -4.30 18.78 10.55
N GLY A 29 -4.55 20.03 10.14
CA GLY A 29 -4.91 20.35 8.76
C GLY A 29 -3.82 19.97 7.74
N GLY A 30 -2.54 20.18 8.09
CA GLY A 30 -1.43 19.77 7.23
C GLY A 30 -1.28 18.26 7.11
N MET A 31 -1.53 17.49 8.17
CA MET A 31 -1.51 16.02 8.13
C MET A 31 -2.69 15.45 7.35
N ILE A 32 -3.87 16.08 7.41
CA ILE A 32 -5.00 15.75 6.54
C ILE A 32 -4.64 16.05 5.07
N ALA A 33 -4.00 17.18 4.78
CA ALA A 33 -3.52 17.49 3.44
C ALA A 33 -2.44 16.50 2.96
N ALA A 34 -1.63 15.96 3.87
CA ALA A 34 -0.59 14.98 3.59
C ALA A 34 -1.09 13.53 3.46
N VAL A 35 -2.40 13.28 3.47
CA VAL A 35 -2.94 11.91 3.42
C VAL A 35 -2.75 11.23 2.06
N GLY A 36 -2.55 12.00 0.97
CA GLY A 36 -2.63 11.51 -0.41
C GLY A 36 -1.84 10.22 -0.70
N PRO A 37 -0.51 10.21 -0.58
CA PRO A 37 0.30 9.00 -0.79
C PRO A 37 -0.10 7.85 0.14
N GLN A 38 -0.50 8.16 1.37
CA GLN A 38 -0.85 7.15 2.36
C GLN A 38 -2.26 6.61 2.22
N ALA A 39 -3.18 7.33 1.57
CA ALA A 39 -4.48 6.78 1.19
C ALA A 39 -4.31 5.68 0.15
N ILE A 40 -3.43 5.88 -0.84
CA ILE A 40 -3.08 4.86 -1.83
C ILE A 40 -2.40 3.67 -1.12
N ASN A 41 -1.42 3.96 -0.25
CA ASN A 41 -0.76 2.95 0.55
C ASN A 41 -1.76 2.11 1.38
N PHE A 42 -2.63 2.79 2.12
CA PHE A 42 -3.71 2.19 2.89
C PHE A 42 -4.58 1.30 2.02
N GLY A 43 -5.03 1.75 0.84
CA GLY A 43 -5.95 0.98 0.03
C GLY A 43 -5.33 -0.27 -0.62
N ILE A 44 -4.02 -0.26 -0.85
CA ILE A 44 -3.30 -1.42 -1.38
C ILE A 44 -2.96 -2.42 -0.27
N SER A 45 -2.60 -1.93 0.92
CA SER A 45 -2.47 -2.75 2.13
C SER A 45 -3.85 -3.31 2.53
N ILE A 46 -4.73 -2.45 2.99
CA ILE A 46 -6.00 -2.75 3.67
C ILE A 46 -7.15 -2.93 2.66
N GLY A 47 -6.98 -3.85 1.70
CA GLY A 47 -7.97 -4.09 0.65
C GLY A 47 -8.18 -5.55 0.23
N GLY A 48 -7.23 -6.44 0.55
CA GLY A 48 -7.31 -7.85 0.16
C GLY A 48 -7.05 -8.80 1.31
N GLY A 49 -5.78 -9.08 1.55
CA GLY A 49 -5.34 -10.06 2.55
C GLY A 49 -5.91 -9.75 3.93
N GLU A 50 -5.88 -8.50 4.37
CA GLU A 50 -6.24 -8.10 5.72
C GLU A 50 -7.76 -8.11 5.92
N ALA A 51 -8.52 -7.73 4.90
CA ALA A 51 -9.98 -7.78 4.92
C ALA A 51 -10.53 -9.21 4.77
N TYR A 52 -9.72 -10.18 4.32
CA TYR A 52 -10.12 -11.58 4.13
C TYR A 52 -9.48 -12.53 5.15
N LEU A 53 -8.15 -12.54 5.24
CA LEU A 53 -7.34 -13.40 6.11
C LEU A 53 -7.61 -13.11 7.58
N LEU A 54 -7.61 -11.84 8.02
CA LEU A 54 -7.74 -11.55 9.45
C LEU A 54 -9.11 -11.95 10.01
N PRO A 55 -10.25 -11.60 9.37
CA PRO A 55 -11.53 -12.12 9.81
C PRO A 55 -11.58 -13.65 9.79
N ASN A 56 -10.93 -14.28 8.81
CA ASN A 56 -10.92 -15.75 8.68
C ASN A 56 -10.10 -16.44 9.77
N VAL A 57 -8.89 -15.96 10.08
CA VAL A 57 -8.05 -16.49 11.17
C VAL A 57 -8.74 -16.25 12.52
N ALA A 58 -9.32 -15.06 12.69
CA ALA A 58 -10.08 -14.72 13.89
C ALA A 58 -11.33 -15.60 14.05
N ALA A 59 -12.07 -15.86 12.97
CA ALA A 59 -13.21 -16.78 12.98
C ALA A 59 -12.85 -18.20 13.43
N ARG A 60 -11.64 -18.67 13.10
CA ARG A 60 -11.15 -20.00 13.54
C ARG A 60 -10.68 -20.03 14.99
N GLY A 61 -10.64 -18.87 15.68
CA GLY A 61 -10.08 -18.75 17.03
C GLY A 61 -8.56 -18.89 17.08
N ALA A 62 -7.86 -18.78 15.95
CA ALA A 62 -6.41 -18.93 15.88
C ALA A 62 -5.66 -17.60 16.15
N LEU A 63 -6.00 -16.97 17.26
CA LEU A 63 -5.61 -15.59 17.57
C LEU A 63 -4.18 -15.44 18.11
N GLY A 64 -3.55 -16.52 18.57
CA GLY A 64 -2.26 -16.48 19.25
C GLY A 64 -1.11 -15.91 18.40
N TRP A 65 -1.26 -15.81 17.09
CA TRP A 65 -0.25 -15.29 16.16
C TRP A 65 -0.47 -13.83 15.73
N HIS A 66 -1.54 -13.16 16.18
CA HIS A 66 -1.90 -11.81 15.70
C HIS A 66 -0.87 -10.72 16.09
N TRP A 67 -0.11 -10.92 17.16
CA TRP A 67 0.97 -10.01 17.55
C TRP A 67 2.06 -9.86 16.47
N LEU A 68 2.20 -10.83 15.55
CA LEU A 68 3.11 -10.73 14.41
C LEU A 68 2.76 -9.56 13.47
N LEU A 69 1.48 -9.14 13.42
CA LEU A 69 1.05 -7.96 12.66
C LEU A 69 1.68 -6.69 13.20
N ILE A 70 1.81 -6.56 14.53
CA ILE A 70 2.46 -5.39 15.13
C ILE A 70 3.93 -5.33 14.72
N LEU A 71 4.63 -6.48 14.79
CA LEU A 71 6.02 -6.55 14.35
C LEU A 71 6.17 -6.20 12.88
N SER A 72 5.27 -6.73 12.04
CA SER A 72 5.26 -6.45 10.61
C SER A 72 5.08 -4.96 10.33
N VAL A 73 4.04 -4.33 10.91
CA VAL A 73 3.78 -2.89 10.79
C VAL A 73 5.01 -2.08 11.19
N ILE A 74 5.70 -2.44 12.28
CA ILE A 74 6.90 -1.70 12.75
C ILE A 74 8.03 -1.80 11.72
N VAL A 75 8.37 -3.02 11.29
CA VAL A 75 9.47 -3.25 10.35
C VAL A 75 9.17 -2.61 8.99
N GLU A 76 7.94 -2.76 8.51
CA GLU A 76 7.49 -2.16 7.25
C GLU A 76 7.46 -0.64 7.34
N THR A 77 6.96 -0.06 8.43
CA THR A 77 7.01 1.41 8.65
C THR A 77 8.43 1.92 8.51
N ALA A 78 9.42 1.23 9.09
CA ALA A 78 10.81 1.63 9.01
C ALA A 78 11.32 1.62 7.56
N LEU A 79 11.04 0.57 6.79
CA LEU A 79 11.49 0.49 5.39
C LEU A 79 10.79 1.52 4.49
N VAL A 80 9.47 1.66 4.64
CA VAL A 80 8.65 2.60 3.87
C VAL A 80 9.08 4.04 4.18
N TYR A 81 9.38 4.34 5.45
CA TYR A 81 9.90 5.65 5.85
C TYR A 81 11.20 6.00 5.13
N GLU A 82 12.13 5.06 5.00
CA GLU A 82 13.37 5.26 4.26
C GLU A 82 13.10 5.51 2.77
N CYS A 83 12.15 4.80 2.17
CA CYS A 83 11.73 5.02 0.78
C CYS A 83 11.12 6.42 0.59
N ILE A 84 10.26 6.87 1.52
CA ILE A 84 9.67 8.21 1.50
C ILE A 84 10.77 9.27 1.63
N LYS A 85 11.65 9.14 2.62
CA LYS A 85 12.75 10.06 2.88
C LYS A 85 13.66 10.17 1.65
N TYR A 86 14.06 9.05 1.07
CA TYR A 86 14.87 9.01 -0.15
C TYR A 86 14.19 9.77 -1.29
N SER A 87 12.91 9.49 -1.52
CA SER A 87 12.14 10.08 -2.62
C SER A 87 11.90 11.58 -2.43
N CYS A 88 11.58 12.02 -1.22
CA CYS A 88 11.44 13.44 -0.88
C CYS A 88 12.76 14.21 -1.10
N CYS A 89 13.89 13.62 -0.70
CA CYS A 89 15.19 14.28 -0.76
C CYS A 89 15.80 14.33 -2.16
N THR A 90 15.51 13.35 -3.01
CA THR A 90 16.18 13.18 -4.32
C THR A 90 15.25 13.37 -5.52
N GLY A 91 13.93 13.29 -5.30
CA GLY A 91 12.93 13.28 -6.38
C GLY A 91 12.91 11.99 -7.19
N ARG A 92 13.64 10.95 -6.76
CA ARG A 92 13.77 9.66 -7.44
C ARG A 92 12.92 8.60 -6.76
N SER A 93 12.47 7.61 -7.53
CA SER A 93 11.90 6.40 -6.94
C SER A 93 12.99 5.50 -6.36
N PHE A 94 12.60 4.61 -5.44
CA PHE A 94 13.49 3.57 -4.92
C PHE A 94 14.13 2.75 -6.05
N PHE A 95 13.34 2.42 -7.09
CA PHE A 95 13.80 1.62 -8.22
C PHE A 95 14.86 2.35 -9.06
N ALA A 96 14.72 3.67 -9.23
CA ALA A 96 15.73 4.47 -9.89
C ALA A 96 17.05 4.49 -9.09
N GLY A 97 16.96 4.59 -7.75
CA GLY A 97 18.13 4.55 -6.88
C GLY A 97 18.85 3.20 -6.91
N THR A 98 18.11 2.09 -6.86
CA THR A 98 18.73 0.75 -6.88
C THR A 98 19.42 0.40 -8.20
N ASN A 99 19.05 1.05 -9.31
CA ASN A 99 19.72 0.85 -10.60
C ASN A 99 21.22 1.20 -10.58
N GLU A 100 21.63 2.09 -9.68
CA GLU A 100 23.03 2.53 -9.54
C GLU A 100 23.87 1.61 -8.67
N LEU A 101 23.23 0.72 -7.91
CA LEU A 101 23.92 -0.28 -7.08
C LEU A 101 24.59 -1.33 -7.96
N ALA A 102 25.77 -1.78 -7.55
CA ALA A 102 26.42 -2.91 -8.20
C ALA A 102 25.63 -4.21 -7.92
N PRO A 103 25.41 -5.09 -8.91
CA PRO A 103 25.73 -4.92 -10.33
C PRO A 103 24.73 -3.95 -11.03
N ARG A 104 25.27 -2.94 -11.71
CA ARG A 104 24.47 -1.88 -12.36
C ARG A 104 23.54 -2.48 -13.42
N GLY A 105 22.29 -2.01 -13.47
CA GLY A 105 21.29 -2.49 -14.43
C GLY A 105 20.61 -3.81 -14.05
N PHE A 106 21.09 -4.55 -13.05
CA PHE A 106 20.45 -5.80 -12.60
C PHE A 106 19.17 -5.55 -11.78
N TRP A 107 19.25 -4.60 -10.84
CA TRP A 107 18.22 -4.40 -9.83
C TRP A 107 16.83 -4.07 -10.38
N PRO A 108 16.65 -3.23 -11.43
CA PRO A 108 15.33 -3.00 -11.99
C PRO A 108 14.63 -4.28 -12.48
N TRP A 109 15.37 -5.20 -13.11
CA TRP A 109 14.84 -6.47 -13.58
C TRP A 109 14.54 -7.42 -12.43
N PHE A 110 15.42 -7.49 -11.43
CA PHE A 110 15.18 -8.24 -10.21
C PHE A 110 13.86 -7.80 -9.56
N TRP A 111 13.68 -6.49 -9.39
CA TRP A 111 12.46 -5.94 -8.80
C TRP A 111 11.22 -6.16 -9.66
N ALA A 112 11.33 -6.07 -10.99
CA ALA A 112 10.21 -6.37 -11.89
C ALA A 112 9.76 -7.83 -11.77
N ILE A 113 10.71 -8.78 -11.74
CA ILE A 113 10.40 -10.20 -11.57
C ILE A 113 9.81 -10.46 -10.18
N ALA A 114 10.44 -9.92 -9.12
CA ALA A 114 9.93 -10.03 -7.77
C ALA A 114 8.50 -9.48 -7.65
N ALA A 115 8.21 -8.34 -8.28
CA ALA A 115 6.88 -7.74 -8.30
C ALA A 115 5.85 -8.67 -8.95
N VAL A 116 6.16 -9.25 -10.11
CA VAL A 116 5.28 -10.22 -10.78
C VAL A 116 5.07 -11.45 -9.89
N LEU A 117 6.13 -12.02 -9.32
CA LEU A 117 6.05 -13.19 -8.45
C LEU A 117 5.27 -12.94 -7.17
N THR A 118 5.21 -11.70 -6.67
CA THR A 118 4.45 -11.35 -5.45
C THR A 118 3.02 -10.92 -5.75
N TRP A 119 2.77 -10.24 -6.87
CA TRP A 119 1.50 -9.53 -7.11
C TRP A 119 0.70 -9.99 -8.34
N ALA A 120 1.23 -10.88 -9.18
CA ALA A 120 0.48 -11.42 -10.32
C ALA A 120 -0.64 -12.41 -9.94
N TRP A 121 -0.74 -12.75 -8.65
CA TRP A 121 -1.75 -13.69 -8.16
C TRP A 121 -3.13 -13.04 -8.17
N PRO A 122 -4.17 -13.73 -8.69
CA PRO A 122 -5.50 -13.16 -8.86
C PRO A 122 -6.29 -13.04 -7.54
N ALA A 123 -5.65 -13.09 -6.38
CA ALA A 123 -6.31 -13.17 -5.08
C ALA A 123 -7.25 -11.98 -4.81
N TRP A 124 -6.76 -10.74 -4.98
CA TRP A 124 -7.53 -9.51 -4.73
C TRP A 124 -8.71 -9.37 -5.70
N MET A 125 -8.43 -9.47 -7.00
CA MET A 125 -9.48 -9.33 -8.02
C MET A 125 -10.48 -10.47 -7.92
N GLY A 126 -10.03 -11.70 -7.67
CA GLY A 126 -10.87 -12.87 -7.47
C GLY A 126 -11.87 -12.68 -6.32
N GLY A 127 -11.41 -12.21 -5.16
CA GLY A 127 -12.29 -11.88 -4.04
C GLY A 127 -13.32 -10.80 -4.38
N ALA A 128 -12.87 -9.72 -5.03
CA ALA A 128 -13.75 -8.61 -5.40
C ALA A 128 -14.85 -9.02 -6.38
N VAL A 129 -14.54 -9.82 -7.42
CA VAL A 129 -15.53 -10.25 -8.42
C VAL A 129 -16.50 -11.28 -7.87
N ILE A 130 -16.05 -12.15 -6.96
CA ILE A 130 -16.91 -13.10 -6.25
C ILE A 130 -17.87 -12.33 -5.34
N ALA A 131 -17.37 -11.36 -4.56
CA ALA A 131 -18.20 -10.52 -3.71
C ALA A 131 -19.24 -9.74 -4.51
N ALA A 132 -18.85 -9.14 -5.65
CA ALA A 132 -19.76 -8.44 -6.53
C ALA A 132 -20.86 -9.35 -7.10
N GLN A 133 -20.50 -10.56 -7.54
CA GLN A 133 -21.45 -11.56 -8.03
C GLN A 133 -22.44 -11.97 -6.93
N ARG A 134 -21.95 -12.25 -5.72
CA ARG A 134 -22.80 -12.66 -4.59
C ARG A 134 -23.74 -11.55 -4.12
N PHE A 135 -23.25 -10.32 -4.07
CA PHE A 135 -24.02 -9.17 -3.60
C PHE A 135 -25.11 -8.76 -4.59
N THR A 136 -24.82 -8.79 -5.89
CA THR A 136 -25.77 -8.35 -6.93
C THR A 136 -26.65 -9.47 -7.47
N GLY A 137 -26.25 -10.73 -7.31
CA GLY A 137 -26.86 -11.89 -7.95
C GLY A 137 -26.62 -11.99 -9.47
N ILE A 138 -25.96 -10.99 -10.08
CA ILE A 138 -25.72 -10.95 -11.53
C ILE A 138 -24.57 -11.90 -11.86
N SER A 139 -24.87 -12.90 -12.68
CA SER A 139 -23.93 -13.94 -13.07
C SER A 139 -23.66 -13.92 -14.57
N THR A 140 -22.51 -14.47 -14.97
CA THR A 140 -22.17 -14.70 -16.38
C THR A 140 -23.29 -15.51 -17.06
N PRO A 141 -23.80 -15.06 -18.22
CA PRO A 141 -24.86 -15.77 -18.94
C PRO A 141 -24.51 -17.24 -19.23
N PRO A 142 -25.45 -18.18 -19.07
CA PRO A 142 -25.25 -19.57 -19.44
C PRO A 142 -24.88 -19.72 -20.93
N GLY A 143 -23.97 -20.64 -21.24
CA GLY A 143 -23.55 -20.93 -22.61
C GLY A 143 -22.34 -20.12 -23.11
N LEU A 144 -21.86 -19.14 -22.34
CA LEU A 144 -20.61 -18.47 -22.66
C LEU A 144 -19.41 -19.35 -22.24
N SER A 145 -18.60 -19.76 -23.21
CA SER A 145 -17.42 -20.59 -23.00
C SER A 145 -16.18 -19.93 -23.60
N LEU A 146 -15.04 -20.08 -22.93
CA LEU A 146 -13.73 -19.67 -23.44
C LEU A 146 -12.81 -20.90 -23.48
N PHE A 147 -12.13 -21.12 -24.61
CA PHE A 147 -11.32 -22.33 -24.84
C PHE A 147 -12.08 -23.65 -24.57
N GLY A 148 -13.38 -23.68 -24.89
CA GLY A 148 -14.25 -24.85 -24.67
C GLY A 148 -14.63 -25.11 -23.21
N GLN A 149 -14.24 -24.25 -22.27
CA GLN A 149 -14.59 -24.36 -20.85
C GLN A 149 -15.71 -23.38 -20.49
N PRO A 150 -16.73 -23.81 -19.72
CA PRO A 150 -17.77 -22.91 -19.25
C PRO A 150 -17.16 -21.86 -18.33
N LEU A 151 -17.58 -20.61 -18.50
CA LEU A 151 -17.08 -19.51 -17.68
C LEU A 151 -17.72 -19.52 -16.29
N PRO A 152 -16.95 -19.16 -15.24
CA PRO A 152 -17.49 -19.09 -13.89
C PRO A 152 -18.54 -17.97 -13.74
N PRO A 153 -19.47 -18.08 -12.76
CA PRO A 153 -20.56 -17.10 -12.57
C PRO A 153 -20.07 -15.65 -12.39
N GLN A 154 -18.90 -15.45 -11.81
CA GLN A 154 -18.30 -14.14 -11.55
C GLN A 154 -17.48 -13.56 -12.72
N TYR A 155 -17.34 -14.27 -13.84
CA TYR A 155 -16.47 -13.85 -14.95
C TYR A 155 -16.85 -12.49 -15.53
N ILE A 156 -18.15 -12.20 -15.67
CA ILE A 156 -18.62 -10.89 -16.16
C ILE A 156 -18.09 -9.73 -15.31
N TRP A 157 -18.01 -9.90 -13.99
CA TRP A 157 -17.48 -8.89 -13.08
C TRP A 157 -15.97 -8.68 -13.27
N ALA A 158 -15.21 -9.72 -13.63
CA ALA A 158 -13.80 -9.59 -13.96
C ALA A 158 -13.59 -8.76 -15.24
N VAL A 159 -14.41 -9.01 -16.27
CA VAL A 159 -14.38 -8.23 -17.52
C VAL A 159 -14.77 -6.77 -17.24
N LEU A 160 -15.84 -6.53 -16.49
CA LEU A 160 -16.27 -5.19 -16.11
C LEU A 160 -15.19 -4.44 -15.31
N ALA A 161 -14.54 -5.11 -14.35
CA ALA A 161 -13.45 -4.53 -13.60
C ALA A 161 -12.26 -4.16 -14.50
N LEU A 162 -11.86 -5.04 -15.43
CA LEU A 162 -10.79 -4.75 -16.39
C LEU A 162 -11.15 -3.56 -17.28
N VAL A 163 -12.35 -3.53 -17.83
CA VAL A 163 -12.83 -2.42 -18.68
C VAL A 163 -12.85 -1.12 -17.88
N LEU A 164 -13.36 -1.14 -16.65
CA LEU A 164 -13.40 0.04 -15.78
C LEU A 164 -12.00 0.58 -15.52
N VAL A 165 -11.04 -0.29 -15.18
CA VAL A 165 -9.64 0.08 -15.00
C VAL A 165 -9.11 0.74 -16.27
N LEU A 166 -9.29 0.11 -17.44
CA LEU A 166 -8.82 0.67 -18.72
C LEU A 166 -9.44 2.04 -19.02
N VAL A 167 -10.76 2.19 -18.85
CA VAL A 167 -11.46 3.46 -19.06
C VAL A 167 -10.90 4.55 -18.13
N VAL A 168 -10.76 4.25 -16.84
CA VAL A 168 -10.21 5.16 -15.85
C VAL A 168 -8.80 5.61 -16.23
N PHE A 169 -7.92 4.67 -16.59
CA PHE A 169 -6.55 5.00 -16.98
C PHE A 169 -6.47 5.79 -18.29
N TYR A 170 -7.35 5.49 -19.25
CA TYR A 170 -7.37 6.14 -20.55
C TYR A 170 -7.82 7.61 -20.47
N PHE A 171 -8.82 7.90 -19.63
CA PHE A 171 -9.41 9.24 -19.48
C PHE A 171 -8.86 10.06 -18.32
N SER A 172 -8.00 9.50 -17.47
CA SER A 172 -7.40 10.26 -16.37
C SER A 172 -6.49 11.39 -16.90
N ASN A 173 -6.56 12.58 -16.31
CA ASN A 173 -5.65 13.68 -16.65
C ASN A 173 -4.25 13.42 -16.11
N ARG A 174 -4.19 13.03 -14.83
CA ARG A 174 -2.99 12.65 -14.11
C ARG A 174 -3.31 11.41 -13.31
N THR A 175 -2.60 10.33 -13.58
CA THR A 175 -2.85 9.03 -12.97
C THR A 175 -2.87 9.14 -11.44
N TYR A 176 -1.91 9.86 -10.86
CA TYR A 176 -1.84 10.07 -9.42
C TYR A 176 -3.06 10.79 -8.84
N ALA A 177 -3.50 11.91 -9.44
CA ALA A 177 -4.61 12.70 -8.88
C ALA A 177 -5.93 11.90 -8.82
N PHE A 178 -6.19 11.08 -9.83
CA PHE A 178 -7.31 10.15 -9.79
C PHE A 178 -7.15 9.10 -8.70
N LEU A 179 -5.99 8.41 -8.66
CA LEU A 179 -5.74 7.35 -7.68
C LEU A 179 -5.83 7.88 -6.25
N GLU A 180 -5.23 9.04 -5.99
CA GLU A 180 -5.27 9.71 -4.71
C GLU A 180 -6.72 9.97 -4.27
N TRP A 181 -7.55 10.58 -5.13
CA TRP A 181 -8.95 10.83 -4.81
C TRP A 181 -9.73 9.53 -4.58
N PHE A 182 -9.57 8.55 -5.48
CA PHE A 182 -10.26 7.26 -5.40
C PHE A 182 -9.92 6.54 -4.09
N PHE A 183 -8.64 6.41 -3.76
CA PHE A 183 -8.20 5.73 -2.57
C PHE A 183 -8.52 6.50 -1.28
N LYS A 184 -8.59 7.84 -1.29
CA LYS A 184 -9.13 8.61 -0.15
C LYS A 184 -10.60 8.25 0.11
N VAL A 185 -11.42 8.18 -0.94
CA VAL A 185 -12.84 7.80 -0.81
C VAL A 185 -12.97 6.38 -0.28
N ILE A 186 -12.22 5.42 -0.85
CA ILE A 186 -12.23 4.03 -0.39
C ILE A 186 -11.75 3.90 1.06
N MET A 187 -10.67 4.59 1.44
CA MET A 187 -10.15 4.58 2.81
C MET A 187 -11.22 5.05 3.80
N VAL A 188 -11.85 6.20 3.57
CA VAL A 188 -12.89 6.73 4.46
C VAL A 188 -14.11 5.80 4.50
N ALA A 189 -14.58 5.33 3.34
CA ALA A 189 -15.72 4.43 3.26
C ALA A 189 -15.45 3.12 4.02
N ASN A 190 -14.25 2.56 3.88
CA ASN A 190 -13.82 1.34 4.54
C ASN A 190 -13.75 1.50 6.05
N ILE A 191 -13.14 2.58 6.54
CA ILE A 191 -13.10 2.91 7.98
C ILE A 191 -14.52 3.00 8.55
N VAL A 192 -15.40 3.79 7.93
CA VAL A 192 -16.77 3.99 8.40
C VAL A 192 -17.56 2.67 8.41
N LEU A 193 -17.45 1.88 7.34
CA LEU A 193 -18.21 0.64 7.18
C LEU A 193 -17.77 -0.42 8.19
N VAL A 194 -16.48 -0.62 8.37
CA VAL A 194 -15.95 -1.59 9.33
C VAL A 194 -16.30 -1.17 10.76
N LEU A 195 -16.13 0.12 11.10
CA LEU A 195 -16.56 0.64 12.41
C LEU A 195 -18.04 0.41 12.67
N ALA A 196 -18.90 0.67 11.68
CA ALA A 196 -20.34 0.42 11.82
C ALA A 196 -20.63 -1.06 12.07
N ILE A 197 -20.00 -1.96 11.31
CA ILE A 197 -20.16 -3.41 11.49
C ILE A 197 -19.71 -3.85 12.88
N THR A 198 -18.54 -3.44 13.34
CA THR A 198 -18.02 -3.85 14.65
C THR A 198 -18.85 -3.26 15.80
N LEU A 199 -19.38 -2.05 15.65
CA LEU A 199 -20.28 -1.44 16.66
C LEU A 199 -21.62 -2.16 16.77
N ILE A 200 -22.14 -2.70 15.67
CA ILE A 200 -23.43 -3.42 15.64
C ILE A 200 -23.25 -4.87 16.09
N ALA A 201 -22.20 -5.55 15.63
CA ALA A 201 -22.06 -6.99 15.77
C ALA A 201 -21.24 -7.44 16.98
N ALA A 202 -20.25 -6.65 17.43
CA ALA A 202 -19.29 -7.09 18.45
C ALA A 202 -19.67 -6.67 19.87
N LYS A 203 -19.43 -7.55 20.83
CA LYS A 203 -19.58 -7.29 22.26
C LYS A 203 -18.29 -6.71 22.83
N PRO A 204 -18.34 -5.97 23.96
CA PRO A 204 -17.12 -5.47 24.61
C PRO A 204 -16.08 -6.56 24.93
N SER A 205 -16.51 -7.81 25.18
CA SER A 205 -15.62 -8.96 25.37
C SER A 205 -14.78 -9.29 24.14
N ASP A 206 -15.33 -9.11 22.94
CA ASP A 206 -14.68 -9.50 21.69
C ASP A 206 -13.49 -8.58 21.41
N TYR A 207 -13.69 -7.27 21.62
CA TYR A 207 -12.61 -6.27 21.57
C TYR A 207 -11.47 -6.61 22.55
N TRP A 208 -11.81 -7.07 23.75
CA TRP A 208 -10.81 -7.43 24.76
C TRP A 208 -10.00 -8.66 24.35
N VAL A 209 -10.64 -9.70 23.83
CA VAL A 209 -9.96 -10.92 23.33
C VAL A 209 -9.00 -10.57 22.20
N ILE A 210 -9.44 -9.78 21.21
CA ILE A 210 -8.55 -9.38 20.10
C ILE A 210 -7.41 -8.48 20.61
N LEU A 211 -7.64 -7.63 21.60
CA LEU A 211 -6.58 -6.81 22.18
C LEU A 211 -5.51 -7.70 22.85
N GLN A 212 -5.92 -8.73 23.57
CA GLN A 212 -5.00 -9.73 24.15
C GLN A 212 -4.22 -10.49 23.06
N ALA A 213 -4.86 -10.75 21.91
CA ALA A 213 -4.20 -11.38 20.75
C ALA A 213 -3.07 -10.50 20.20
N TYR A 214 -3.36 -9.21 19.98
CA TYR A 214 -2.39 -8.22 19.49
C TYR A 214 -1.27 -7.98 20.50
N ALA A 215 -1.58 -7.98 21.81
CA ALA A 215 -0.58 -7.88 22.87
C ALA A 215 0.30 -9.14 23.01
N GLY A 216 0.03 -10.21 22.26
CA GLY A 216 0.78 -11.46 22.30
C GLY A 216 0.46 -12.33 23.52
N ILE A 217 -0.55 -11.97 24.32
CA ILE A 217 -0.94 -12.72 25.52
C ILE A 217 -1.48 -14.09 25.12
N LEU A 218 -2.36 -14.14 24.10
CA LEU A 218 -2.99 -15.38 23.66
C LEU A 218 -2.01 -16.38 23.03
N PHE A 219 -0.81 -15.96 22.67
CA PHE A 219 0.23 -16.86 22.14
C PHE A 219 0.63 -17.95 23.13
N PHE A 220 0.61 -17.64 24.43
CA PHE A 220 1.00 -18.57 25.49
C PHE A 220 -0.06 -19.62 25.81
N TYR A 221 -1.21 -19.55 25.15
CA TYR A 221 -2.36 -20.43 25.35
C TYR A 221 -2.55 -21.34 24.12
N PRO A 222 -2.23 -22.64 24.22
CA PRO A 222 -2.17 -23.55 23.07
C PRO A 222 -3.46 -23.68 22.25
N GLU A 223 -4.62 -23.39 22.83
CA GLU A 223 -5.90 -23.41 22.14
C GLU A 223 -6.03 -22.29 21.09
N TRP A 224 -5.36 -21.15 21.30
CA TRP A 224 -5.40 -20.00 20.40
C TRP A 224 -4.33 -20.04 19.30
N THR A 225 -3.37 -20.96 19.37
CA THR A 225 -2.28 -21.08 18.38
C THR A 225 -2.50 -22.19 17.35
N LYS A 226 -3.52 -23.04 17.55
CA LYS A 226 -3.91 -24.13 16.65
C LYS A 226 -4.85 -23.63 15.55
N GLY A 227 -5.02 -24.43 14.49
CA GLY A 227 -5.98 -24.13 13.41
C GLY A 227 -5.46 -23.21 12.30
N VAL A 228 -4.17 -22.88 12.33
CA VAL A 228 -3.45 -22.15 11.29
C VAL A 228 -2.31 -22.98 10.72
N THR A 229 -2.06 -22.82 9.43
CA THR A 229 -0.93 -23.42 8.73
C THR A 229 0.32 -22.55 8.90
N PRO A 230 1.54 -23.09 8.66
CA PRO A 230 2.75 -22.26 8.59
C PRO A 230 2.63 -21.12 7.56
N LEU A 231 1.89 -21.34 6.46
CA LEU A 231 1.64 -20.31 5.46
C LEU A 231 0.77 -19.16 6.01
N ASP A 232 -0.24 -19.46 6.81
CA ASP A 232 -1.07 -18.44 7.47
C ASP A 232 -0.22 -17.59 8.43
N ILE A 233 0.69 -18.22 9.18
CA ILE A 233 1.60 -17.53 10.11
C ILE A 233 2.56 -16.60 9.34
N VAL A 234 3.16 -17.08 8.26
CA VAL A 234 4.02 -16.27 7.39
C VAL A 234 3.23 -15.14 6.74
N ALA A 235 1.99 -15.40 6.32
CA ALA A 235 1.11 -14.38 5.78
C ALA A 235 0.83 -13.29 6.82
N LEU A 236 0.50 -13.63 8.07
CA LEU A 236 0.31 -12.65 9.16
C LEU A 236 1.56 -11.80 9.42
N TYR A 237 2.76 -12.37 9.31
CA TYR A 237 4.00 -11.60 9.42
C TYR A 237 4.24 -10.68 8.21
N ASN A 238 3.72 -11.02 7.03
CA ASN A 238 3.89 -10.21 5.82
C ASN A 238 2.77 -9.16 5.64
N GLN A 239 2.01 -8.84 6.69
CA GLN A 239 0.91 -7.88 6.66
C GLN A 239 1.13 -6.71 7.63
N PRO A 240 0.87 -5.45 7.22
CA PRO A 240 0.11 -5.07 6.03
C PRO A 240 1.00 -4.75 4.81
N GLY A 241 1.37 -5.75 4.01
CA GLY A 241 2.44 -5.73 3.00
C GLY A 241 2.18 -4.91 1.73
N GLY A 242 1.27 -3.95 1.80
CA GLY A 242 0.97 -3.03 0.72
C GLY A 242 2.07 -1.98 0.60
N SER A 243 2.85 -2.11 -0.48
CA SER A 243 3.54 -1.00 -1.16
C SER A 243 4.95 -0.59 -0.75
N LEU A 244 5.63 -1.33 0.15
CA LEU A 244 7.01 -1.10 0.63
C LEU A 244 7.81 -0.03 -0.16
N MET A 245 8.14 -0.34 -1.42
CA MET A 245 9.01 0.48 -2.26
C MET A 245 8.26 1.26 -3.34
N TRP A 246 7.01 0.89 -3.64
CA TRP A 246 6.13 1.57 -4.60
C TRP A 246 5.65 2.92 -4.07
N VAL A 247 5.60 3.09 -2.75
CA VAL A 247 5.34 4.38 -2.10
C VAL A 247 6.20 5.49 -2.69
N SER A 248 7.43 5.17 -3.10
CA SER A 248 8.37 6.13 -3.69
C SER A 248 7.78 6.82 -4.93
N PHE A 249 7.05 6.10 -5.78
CA PHE A 249 6.38 6.70 -6.93
C PHE A 249 5.26 7.65 -6.54
N TRP A 250 4.51 7.34 -5.48
CA TRP A 250 3.41 8.18 -5.02
C TRP A 250 3.90 9.43 -4.33
N ILE A 251 5.01 9.36 -3.60
CA ILE A 251 5.67 10.52 -3.00
C ILE A 251 6.16 11.47 -4.09
N VAL A 252 6.83 10.93 -5.12
CA VAL A 252 7.28 11.70 -6.28
C VAL A 252 6.09 12.32 -7.01
N ALA A 253 5.08 11.53 -7.33
CA ALA A 253 3.90 11.99 -8.05
C ALA A 253 3.00 12.95 -7.25
N ALA A 254 3.03 12.89 -5.91
CA ALA A 254 2.42 13.90 -5.04
C ALA A 254 3.17 15.23 -5.05
N GLY A 255 4.38 15.27 -5.61
CA GLY A 255 5.23 16.44 -5.63
C GLY A 255 5.85 16.77 -4.27
N TRP A 256 6.01 15.78 -3.39
CA TRP A 256 6.61 16.01 -2.07
C TRP A 256 8.11 16.25 -2.18
N GLY A 257 8.60 17.30 -1.52
CA GLY A 257 10.00 17.71 -1.58
C GLY A 257 10.47 17.89 -3.02
N MET A 258 11.55 17.20 -3.38
CA MET A 258 12.13 17.22 -4.72
C MET A 258 11.26 16.56 -5.79
N GLY A 259 10.27 15.75 -5.41
CA GLY A 259 9.28 15.17 -6.34
C GLY A 259 8.54 16.23 -7.16
N ARG A 260 8.44 17.47 -6.67
CA ARG A 260 7.86 18.61 -7.42
C ARG A 260 8.48 18.81 -8.79
N TYR A 261 9.78 18.52 -8.95
CA TYR A 261 10.53 18.77 -10.18
C TYR A 261 10.75 17.49 -11.02
N ALA A 262 10.28 16.34 -10.55
CA ALA A 262 10.60 15.06 -11.17
C ALA A 262 9.79 14.73 -12.43
N GLY A 263 8.70 15.46 -12.66
CA GLY A 263 7.69 15.15 -13.69
C GLY A 263 6.70 14.08 -13.23
N GLN A 264 5.57 13.95 -13.93
CA GLN A 264 4.50 13.02 -13.55
C GLN A 264 4.04 12.12 -14.70
N VAL A 265 3.51 10.95 -14.36
CA VAL A 265 2.82 10.09 -15.33
C VAL A 265 1.48 10.71 -15.68
N THR A 266 1.37 11.22 -16.90
CA THR A 266 0.13 11.72 -17.47
C THR A 266 -0.71 10.58 -18.05
N GLY A 267 -2.01 10.82 -18.21
CA GLY A 267 -2.89 9.82 -18.83
C GLY A 267 -2.62 9.62 -20.31
N VAL A 268 -3.12 8.52 -20.86
CA VAL A 268 -2.82 8.07 -22.23
C VAL A 268 -3.16 9.12 -23.30
N LEU A 269 -4.20 9.91 -23.09
CA LEU A 269 -4.65 10.95 -24.02
C LEU A 269 -4.02 12.33 -23.78
N ARG A 270 -3.07 12.44 -22.83
CA ARG A 270 -2.45 13.71 -22.46
C ARG A 270 -1.00 13.76 -22.95
N PRO A 271 -0.45 14.97 -23.23
CA PRO A 271 0.96 15.10 -23.56
C PRO A 271 1.83 14.46 -22.46
N PRO A 272 2.85 13.68 -22.83
CA PRO A 272 3.77 13.11 -21.85
C PRO A 272 4.59 14.24 -21.19
N GLU A 273 4.72 14.19 -19.86
CA GLU A 273 5.71 15.00 -19.15
C GLU A 273 7.07 14.28 -19.17
N GLN A 274 8.16 15.04 -19.14
CA GLN A 274 9.49 14.46 -18.98
C GLN A 274 9.67 14.02 -17.52
N ILE A 275 9.85 12.71 -17.32
CA ILE A 275 10.11 12.13 -16.00
C ILE A 275 11.61 11.91 -15.86
N THR A 276 12.22 12.50 -14.83
CA THR A 276 13.64 12.30 -14.54
C THR A 276 13.87 11.04 -13.73
N ALA A 277 14.92 10.30 -14.08
CA ALA A 277 15.47 9.22 -13.25
C ALA A 277 16.72 9.68 -12.46
N GLU A 278 17.24 10.87 -12.78
CA GLU A 278 18.41 11.46 -12.16
C GLU A 278 18.09 12.11 -10.83
N GLU A 279 19.11 12.27 -9.99
CA GLU A 279 18.98 12.94 -8.70
C GLU A 279 18.78 14.44 -8.87
N LEU A 280 17.68 14.94 -8.31
CA LEU A 280 17.40 16.36 -8.25
C LEU A 280 18.05 16.96 -7.01
N ARG A 281 19.14 17.69 -7.24
CA ARG A 281 19.97 18.27 -6.18
C ARG A 281 19.42 19.61 -5.71
N TRP A 282 19.55 19.85 -4.41
CA TRP A 282 19.20 21.11 -3.74
C TRP A 282 20.36 21.52 -2.84
N ASN A 283 20.39 22.79 -2.41
CA ASN A 283 21.52 23.33 -1.66
C ASN A 283 21.53 22.82 -0.21
N THR A 284 22.34 21.78 0.05
CA THR A 284 22.49 21.20 1.40
C THR A 284 23.33 22.06 2.35
N SER A 285 23.97 23.12 1.86
CA SER A 285 24.74 24.07 2.67
C SER A 285 23.91 25.26 3.15
N ASP A 286 22.71 25.47 2.60
CA ASP A 286 21.79 26.52 3.04
C ASP A 286 20.92 26.02 4.21
N PRO A 287 21.05 26.61 5.43
CA PRO A 287 20.27 26.19 6.59
C PRO A 287 18.75 26.28 6.40
N LEU A 288 18.26 27.22 5.59
CA LEU A 288 16.81 27.38 5.35
C LEU A 288 16.27 26.23 4.50
N GLU A 289 17.00 25.84 3.47
CA GLU A 289 16.62 24.75 2.57
C GLU A 289 16.72 23.39 3.29
N VAL A 290 17.75 23.22 4.14
CA VAL A 290 17.86 22.06 5.04
C VAL A 290 16.67 21.97 5.99
N ALA A 291 16.26 23.09 6.60
CA ALA A 291 15.11 23.11 7.50
C ALA A 291 13.81 22.71 6.78
N LYS A 292 13.58 23.20 5.56
CA LYS A 292 12.44 22.80 4.74
C LYS A 292 12.46 21.31 4.42
N MET A 293 13.62 20.76 4.03
CA MET A 293 13.73 19.34 3.71
C MET A 293 13.52 18.46 4.95
N GLN A 294 14.09 18.85 6.09
CA GLN A 294 13.85 18.16 7.36
C GLN A 294 12.35 18.13 7.71
N GLN A 295 11.63 19.23 7.44
CA GLN A 295 10.18 19.25 7.64
C GLN A 295 9.45 18.36 6.64
N TRP A 296 9.83 18.31 5.36
CA TRP A 296 9.26 17.34 4.40
C TRP A 296 9.45 15.90 4.86
N VAL A 297 10.63 15.55 5.36
CA VAL A 297 10.91 14.22 5.92
C VAL A 297 10.01 13.94 7.13
N LYS A 298 9.83 14.92 8.03
CA LYS A 298 8.91 14.81 9.17
C LYS A 298 7.45 14.64 8.73
N VAL A 299 6.98 15.44 7.77
CA VAL A 299 5.63 15.34 7.19
C VAL A 299 5.43 13.94 6.61
N GLY A 300 6.41 13.44 5.84
CA GLY A 300 6.33 12.13 5.23
C GLY A 300 6.28 10.99 6.24
N GLY A 301 7.13 11.05 7.27
CA GLY A 301 7.11 10.07 8.36
C GLY A 301 5.86 10.12 9.21
N MET A 302 5.41 11.31 9.61
CA MET A 302 4.18 11.47 10.39
C MET A 302 2.95 11.04 9.59
N SER A 303 2.88 11.37 8.30
CA SER A 303 1.80 10.92 7.43
C SER A 303 1.76 9.39 7.34
N LEU A 304 2.91 8.74 7.11
CA LEU A 304 3.03 7.28 7.12
C LEU A 304 2.56 6.67 8.44
N ILE A 305 3.07 7.17 9.57
CA ILE A 305 2.76 6.63 10.89
C ILE A 305 1.27 6.80 11.20
N ILE A 306 0.70 7.99 11.00
CA ILE A 306 -0.70 8.26 11.35
C ILE A 306 -1.65 7.47 10.44
N TRP A 307 -1.55 7.67 9.12
CA TRP A 307 -2.58 7.20 8.19
C TRP A 307 -2.43 5.74 7.83
N TRP A 308 -1.19 5.28 7.65
CA TRP A 308 -0.94 3.90 7.24
C TRP A 308 -0.67 3.02 8.44
N ALA A 309 0.30 3.33 9.32
CA ALA A 309 0.68 2.39 10.38
C ALA A 309 -0.40 2.30 11.48
N LEU A 310 -0.81 3.42 12.05
CA LEU A 310 -1.76 3.45 13.15
C LEU A 310 -3.20 3.19 12.68
N ILE A 311 -3.67 3.93 11.66
CA ILE A 311 -5.05 3.78 11.18
C ILE A 311 -5.21 2.52 10.34
N GLY A 312 -4.41 2.34 9.29
CA GLY A 312 -4.48 1.13 8.45
C GLY A 312 -3.99 -0.14 9.15
N GLY A 313 -2.70 -0.17 9.48
CA GLY A 313 -2.00 -1.37 9.89
C GLY A 313 -2.36 -1.88 11.27
N LEU A 314 -2.78 -1.01 12.19
CA LEU A 314 -3.17 -1.41 13.54
C LEU A 314 -4.68 -1.33 13.77
N LEU A 315 -5.29 -0.14 13.63
CA LEU A 315 -6.71 0.04 13.95
C LEU A 315 -7.61 -0.77 13.02
N MET A 316 -7.43 -0.66 11.70
CA MET A 316 -8.30 -1.37 10.77
C MET A 316 -8.10 -2.88 10.83
N THR A 317 -6.86 -3.38 10.86
CA THR A 317 -6.57 -4.82 11.02
C THR A 317 -7.16 -5.38 12.32
N TYR A 318 -7.09 -4.61 13.40
CA TYR A 318 -7.71 -4.94 14.68
C TYR A 318 -9.24 -5.05 14.52
N LEU A 319 -9.88 -4.06 13.90
CA LEU A 319 -11.33 -4.06 13.70
C LEU A 319 -11.78 -5.19 12.77
N TYR A 320 -11.01 -5.55 11.74
CA TYR A 320 -11.29 -6.73 10.91
C TYR A 320 -11.25 -8.02 11.73
N SER A 321 -10.25 -8.15 12.60
CA SER A 321 -10.14 -9.31 13.50
C SER A 321 -11.33 -9.36 14.46
N VAL A 322 -11.75 -8.22 15.01
CA VAL A 322 -12.96 -8.11 15.85
C VAL A 322 -14.21 -8.51 15.07
N ALA A 323 -14.39 -8.00 13.85
CA ALA A 323 -15.53 -8.32 13.01
C ALA A 323 -15.62 -9.83 12.71
N GLY A 324 -14.50 -10.45 12.34
CA GLY A 324 -14.44 -11.89 12.10
C GLY A 324 -14.71 -12.71 13.35
N TYR A 325 -14.12 -12.35 14.49
CA TYR A 325 -14.34 -13.06 15.74
C TYR A 325 -15.79 -12.94 16.23
N ALA A 326 -16.35 -11.72 16.24
CA ALA A 326 -17.69 -11.48 16.73
C ALA A 326 -18.78 -12.15 15.86
N TYR A 327 -18.62 -12.07 14.53
CA TYR A 327 -19.66 -12.50 13.60
C TYR A 327 -19.51 -13.96 13.17
N LEU A 328 -18.29 -14.42 12.86
CA LEU A 328 -18.07 -15.72 12.22
C LEU A 328 -17.62 -16.82 13.19
N HIS A 329 -17.11 -16.48 14.38
CA HIS A 329 -16.56 -17.51 15.28
C HIS A 329 -17.63 -18.48 15.80
N ASN A 330 -18.81 -17.98 16.16
CA ASN A 330 -19.91 -18.83 16.64
C ASN A 330 -20.40 -19.79 15.54
N GLU A 331 -20.44 -19.32 14.29
CA GLU A 331 -20.78 -20.16 13.14
C GLU A 331 -19.70 -21.21 12.88
N PHE A 332 -18.42 -20.85 13.00
CA PHE A 332 -17.31 -21.80 12.91
C PHE A 332 -17.38 -22.87 13.99
N LEU A 333 -17.69 -22.50 15.24
CA LEU A 333 -17.82 -23.47 16.34
C LEU A 333 -18.97 -24.48 16.12
N THR A 334 -20.02 -24.08 15.40
CA THR A 334 -21.17 -24.95 15.12
C THR A 334 -21.02 -25.78 13.86
N THR A 335 -20.36 -25.26 12.82
CA THR A 335 -20.28 -25.91 11.49
C THR A 335 -18.91 -26.51 11.17
N GLY A 336 -17.85 -26.12 11.91
CA GLY A 336 -16.47 -26.43 11.60
C GLY A 336 -15.94 -25.76 10.32
N LYS A 337 -16.70 -24.82 9.72
CA LYS A 337 -16.37 -24.14 8.48
C LYS A 337 -16.50 -22.63 8.65
N VAL A 338 -15.65 -21.88 7.94
CA VAL A 338 -15.84 -20.44 7.76
C VAL A 338 -16.57 -20.27 6.41
N PRO A 339 -17.61 -19.42 6.31
CA PRO A 339 -18.39 -19.20 5.08
C PRO A 339 -17.56 -18.87 3.83
#